data_AF-A0A497KDQ6-F1
#
_entry.id   AF-A0A497KDQ6-F1
#
_cell.length_a   1.000
_cell.length_b   1.000
_cell.length_c   1.000
_cell.angle_alpha   90.00
_cell.angle_beta   90.00
_cell.angle_gamma   90.00
#
_symmetry.space_group_name_H-M   'P 1'
#
loop_
_entity.id
_entity.type
_entity.pdbx_description
1 polymer ?
#
loop_
_entity_poly.entity_id
_entity_poly.type
_entity_poly.pdbx_seq_one_letter_code
_entity_poly.pdbx_strand_id
1 'polypeptide(L)' 'MEENILGEKIAEGKTKIVYSTRENDKIILRFKDDITALDGKKHDTING' A
#
# COMPACT_ATOMS: atom_id res chain seq x y z
N MET A 1 5.52 1.35 16.86
CA MET A 1 4.40 0.51 17.33
C MET A 1 3.57 0.17 16.09
N GLU A 2 3.87 -0.87 15.32
CA GLU A 2 2.98 -1.24 14.19
C GLU A 2 3.27 -2.62 13.58
N GLU A 3 4.41 -3.25 13.89
CA GLU A 3 4.72 -4.60 13.35
C GLU A 3 3.78 -5.69 13.88
N ASN A 4 3.13 -5.49 15.02
CA ASN A 4 2.24 -6.50 15.63
C ASN A 4 0.81 -6.54 15.06
N ILE A 5 0.46 -5.65 14.11
CA ILE A 5 -0.88 -5.58 13.50
C ILE A 5 -0.83 -5.96 12.00
N LEU A 6 0.35 -5.95 11.38
CA LEU A 6 0.51 -6.23 9.96
C LEU A 6 0.36 -7.73 9.68
N GLY A 7 -0.71 -8.09 8.95
CA GLY A 7 -0.90 -9.42 8.40
C GLY A 7 -0.23 -9.59 7.04
N GLU A 8 -0.66 -10.62 6.31
CA GLU A 8 -0.17 -10.92 4.97
C GLU A 8 -0.55 -9.83 3.96
N LYS A 9 0.32 -9.65 2.96
CA LYS A 9 0.03 -8.79 1.82
C LYS A 9 -1.07 -9.42 0.96
N ILE A 10 -2.19 -8.72 0.82
CA ILE A 10 -3.34 -9.17 0.01
C ILE A 10 -3.15 -8.74 -1.45
N ALA A 11 -2.77 -7.47 -1.67
CA ALA A 11 -2.65 -6.89 -2.99
C ALA A 11 -1.69 -5.70 -3.02
N GLU A 12 -1.16 -5.39 -4.19
CA GLU A 12 -0.38 -4.17 -4.43
C GLU A 12 -0.86 -3.49 -5.71
N GLY A 13 -1.10 -2.19 -5.59
CA GLY A 13 -1.39 -1.31 -6.72
C GLY A 13 -0.24 -0.34 -6.98
N LYS A 14 -0.47 0.58 -7.91
CA LYS A 14 0.51 1.60 -8.31
C LYS A 14 1.02 2.44 -7.13
N THR A 15 0.17 2.78 -6.16
CA THR A 15 0.52 3.73 -5.09
C THR A 15 0.23 3.24 -3.67
N LYS A 16 -0.33 2.03 -3.50
CA LYS A 16 -0.65 1.46 -2.17
C LYS A 16 -0.44 -0.04 -2.12
N ILE A 17 -0.18 -0.54 -0.93
CA ILE A 17 -0.18 -1.97 -0.59
C ILE A 17 -1.28 -2.22 0.44
N VAL A 18 -2.04 -3.30 0.23
CA VAL A 18 -3.10 -3.75 1.14
C VAL A 18 -2.58 -4.93 1.95
N TYR A 19 -2.65 -4.82 3.28
CA TYR A 19 -2.33 -5.90 4.20
C TYR A 19 -3.58 -6.33 4.96
N SER A 20 -3.69 -7.64 5.24
CA SER A 20 -4.65 -8.14 6.21
C SER A 20 -4.27 -7.70 7.62
N THR A 21 -5.20 -7.87 8.55
CA THR A 21 -4.95 -7.70 9.98
C THR A 21 -5.46 -8.91 10.73
N ARG A 22 -5.29 -8.93 12.06
CA ARG A 22 -5.88 -9.98 12.92
C ARG A 22 -7.41 -9.85 13.04
N GLU A 23 -7.97 -8.70 12.68
CA GLU A 23 -9.41 -8.46 12.66
C GLU A 23 -9.91 -8.64 11.22
N ASN A 24 -10.79 -9.63 11.00
CA ASN A 24 -11.17 -10.09 9.67
C ASN A 24 -11.87 -9.01 8.80
N ASP A 25 -12.40 -7.96 9.41
CA ASP A 25 -13.11 -6.86 8.76
C ASP A 25 -12.27 -5.57 8.64
N LYS A 26 -10.98 -5.62 9.02
CA LYS A 26 -10.06 -4.48 8.93
C LYS A 26 -8.85 -4.79 8.06
N ILE A 27 -8.39 -3.75 7.38
CA ILE A 27 -7.20 -3.78 6.51
C ILE A 27 -6.27 -2.61 6.82
N ILE A 28 -4.99 -2.79 6.53
CA ILE A 28 -3.99 -1.72 6.56
C ILE A 28 -3.65 -1.32 5.13
N LEU A 29 -3.71 -0.01 4.84
CA LEU A 29 -3.24 0.57 3.58
C LEU A 29 -1.89 1.24 3.82
N ARG A 30 -0.83 0.68 3.24
CA ARG A 30 0.47 1.36 3.18
C ARG A 30 0.52 2.23 1.92
N PHE A 31 0.71 3.53 2.11
CA PHE A 31 0.89 4.49 1.03
C PHE A 31 2.37 4.44 0.60
N LYS A 32 2.59 4.36 -0.71
CA LYS A 32 3.93 4.41 -1.30
C LYS A 32 4.24 5.85 -1.72
N ASP A 33 5.53 6.11 -1.86
CA ASP A 33 6.07 7.35 -2.43
C ASP A 33 5.93 7.37 -3.96
N ASP A 34 5.33 6.34 -4.55
CA ASP A 34 5.11 6.23 -5.99
C ASP A 34 4.00 7.19 -6.47
N ILE A 35 4.30 7.95 -7.53
CA ILE A 35 3.34 8.75 -8.29
C ILE A 35 3.21 8.21 -9.71
N THR A 36 1.99 8.14 -10.23
CA THR A 36 1.72 7.69 -11.61
C THR A 36 0.73 8.59 -12.34
N ALA A 37 0.90 8.73 -13.65
CA ALA A 37 0.00 9.47 -14.55
C ALA A 37 -0.14 8.76 -15.91
N LEU A 38 -1.11 9.19 -16.73
CA LEU A 38 -1.37 8.65 -18.08
C LEU A 38 -1.57 7.12 -18.08
N ASP A 39 -2.41 6.63 -17.17
CA ASP A 39 -2.65 5.20 -16.95
C ASP A 39 -1.39 4.38 -16.64
N GLY A 40 -0.45 4.98 -15.88
CA GLY A 40 0.80 4.33 -15.50
C GLY A 40 1.92 4.44 -16.53
N LYS A 41 1.69 5.06 -17.70
CA LYS A 41 2.75 5.32 -18.68
C LYS A 41 3.82 6.28 -18.17
N LYS A 42 3.48 7.14 -17.22
CA LYS A 42 4.43 7.98 -16.50
C LYS A 42 4.45 7.56 -15.03
N HIS A 43 5.63 7.25 -14.52
CA HIS A 43 5.88 6.84 -13.14
C HIS A 43 7.08 7.62 -12.59
N ASP A 44 7.02 8.03 -11.33
CA ASP A 44 8.11 8.65 -10.59
C ASP A 44 7.98 8.34 -9.09
N THR A 45 8.95 8.75 -8.29
CA THR A 45 8.93 8.62 -6.83
C THR A 45 9.09 9.98 -6.18
N ILE A 46 8.19 10.32 -5.26
CA ILE A 46 8.23 11.55 -4.46
C ILE A 46 8.37 11.13 -3.00
N ASN A 47 9.56 11.31 -2.42
CA ASN A 47 9.82 11.00 -1.02
C ASN A 47 8.91 11.85 -0.11
N GLY A 48 8.22 11.21 0.83
CA GLY A 48 7.26 11.84 1.74
C GLY A 48 7.28 11.30 3.16
#